data_AF-A0A532CRN6-F1
#
_entry.id   AF-A0A532CRN6-F1
#
_cell.length_a   1.000
_cell.length_b   1.000
_cell.length_c   1.000
_cell.angle_alpha   90.00
_cell.angle_beta   90.00
_cell.angle_gamma   90.00
#
_symmetry.space_group_name_H-M   'P 1'
#
loop_
_entity.id
_entity.type
_entity.pdbx_description
1 polymer ?
#
loop_
_entity_poly.entity_id
_entity_poly.type
_entity_poly.pdbx_seq_one_letter_code
_entity_poly.pdbx_strand_id
1 'polypeptide(L)'
;MSSDAIAFALNTPGHLRFPSTRTLAESFDKVRGHVQTLPNGHLVFYRPDGRRFLETDQVGHPLHECEWESSGIGRVLLRRARVRLDWGRWVGIKPCGLVNESKLNLASRSNWQRITPDDLRALAAGALRVPTEEVRWFYRDEDLAIDPTGMATIRQRKDALYVLDGGGFETVRFMACMGAMHWEQIDFLPVVELFKSLLPGTGSAVFELIRGLYDDQNKGHSVPRALRYRGIPTYPSEAAFRLFSTFFTPRPIGAEDPFTAFMNPATSHRVEWLPAQHPPVRYLEGSQGLCVTVKTGIVQKATFDEDPVGLPYVSSIGRRVLPLDRCLRVEGRSLILKDRETELTFPLDPDLPVKTSPPSECPVSSVDWRTVFAQGVLKISPAEAFEAVPLFPEDDQEIGELAAQSFVADYLDDLGEQDREIGRLRSRAERVLIANGDAVIATCVLFDRPRDYTVHVRSVAYAQRQAQQLWTQCAEVHRWDWLQRIRMEAADTCEASPESHELYDLIYQWLPYDSFDSSITMKTIMTRLGHMLRRGGEAFVVGPVYLGELLTQEPARLLVHWEESVASLPTFLTHKTILPKARVKTGLTLFHVRRL
;
A
#
# COMPACT_ATOMS: atom_id res chain seq x y z
N MET A 1 -35.08 15.69 -8.47
CA MET A 1 -33.75 15.25 -8.95
C MET A 1 -33.40 16.12 -10.13
N SER A 2 -32.23 16.76 -10.14
CA SER A 2 -31.80 17.48 -11.35
C SER A 2 -31.43 16.44 -12.42
N SER A 3 -32.04 16.52 -13.60
CA SER A 3 -31.64 15.70 -14.77
C SER A 3 -30.15 15.87 -15.11
N ASP A 4 -29.54 16.96 -14.64
CA ASP A 4 -28.19 17.35 -14.99
C ASP A 4 -27.15 16.46 -14.32
N ALA A 5 -27.36 16.01 -13.08
CA ALA A 5 -26.39 15.13 -12.40
C ALA A 5 -26.30 13.74 -13.04
N ILE A 6 -27.45 13.19 -13.44
CA ILE A 6 -27.52 11.90 -14.17
C ILE A 6 -26.85 12.05 -15.55
N ALA A 7 -27.18 13.11 -16.29
CA ALA A 7 -26.58 13.38 -17.59
C ALA A 7 -25.07 13.63 -17.47
N PHE A 8 -24.63 14.36 -16.45
CA PHE A 8 -23.23 14.64 -16.15
C PHE A 8 -22.47 13.35 -15.82
N ALA A 9 -23.05 12.46 -15.01
CA ALA A 9 -22.46 11.17 -14.68
C ALA A 9 -22.25 10.29 -15.91
N LEU A 10 -23.26 10.20 -16.79
CA LEU A 10 -23.28 9.27 -17.91
C LEU A 10 -22.56 9.80 -19.17
N ASN A 11 -22.60 11.11 -19.42
CA ASN A 11 -22.15 11.70 -20.69
C ASN A 11 -20.83 12.46 -20.61
N THR A 12 -20.31 12.76 -19.42
CA THR A 12 -19.04 13.49 -19.28
C THR A 12 -17.88 12.60 -19.71
N PRO A 13 -17.00 13.07 -20.62
CA PRO A 13 -15.83 12.31 -21.06
C PRO A 13 -14.95 11.85 -19.89
N GLY A 14 -14.58 10.58 -19.89
CA GLY A 14 -13.70 9.98 -18.86
C GLY A 14 -14.43 9.42 -17.64
N HIS A 15 -15.69 9.79 -17.39
CA HIS A 15 -16.48 9.23 -16.28
C HIS A 15 -16.74 7.73 -16.45
N LEU A 16 -17.02 7.31 -17.69
CA LEU A 16 -17.13 5.92 -18.08
C LEU A 16 -16.01 5.58 -19.05
N ARG A 17 -15.24 4.52 -18.73
CA ARG A 17 -14.09 4.10 -19.53
C ARG A 17 -14.31 2.75 -20.17
N PHE A 18 -15.09 1.87 -19.55
CA PHE A 18 -15.31 0.56 -20.12
C PHE A 18 -16.21 0.65 -21.37
N PRO A 19 -15.93 -0.10 -22.45
CA PRO A 19 -16.76 -0.06 -23.65
C PRO A 19 -18.22 -0.43 -23.36
N SER A 20 -18.46 -1.46 -22.57
CA SER A 20 -19.81 -1.95 -22.27
C SER A 20 -20.66 -0.96 -21.46
N THR A 21 -20.06 -0.25 -20.50
CA THR A 21 -20.73 0.76 -19.68
C THR A 21 -21.03 2.03 -20.47
N ARG A 22 -20.17 2.43 -21.42
CA ARG A 22 -20.45 3.52 -22.36
C ARG A 22 -21.63 3.19 -23.28
N THR A 23 -21.64 2.01 -23.89
CA THR A 23 -22.78 1.56 -24.70
C THR A 23 -24.07 1.48 -23.87
N LEU A 24 -23.98 1.06 -22.60
CA LEU A 24 -25.10 1.07 -21.67
C LEU A 24 -25.59 2.49 -21.40
N ALA A 25 -24.69 3.46 -21.18
CA ALA A 25 -25.04 4.85 -20.93
C ALA A 25 -25.75 5.51 -22.13
N GLU A 26 -25.28 5.27 -23.36
CA GLU A 26 -25.91 5.78 -24.59
C GLU A 26 -27.34 5.29 -24.81
N SER A 27 -27.69 4.14 -24.23
CA SER A 27 -28.99 3.48 -24.38
C SER A 27 -29.75 3.32 -23.06
N PHE A 28 -29.32 4.02 -22.00
CA PHE A 28 -29.70 3.76 -20.61
C PHE A 28 -31.21 3.69 -20.40
N ASP A 29 -31.95 4.70 -20.88
CA ASP A 29 -33.40 4.74 -20.79
C ASP A 29 -34.09 3.65 -21.63
N LYS A 30 -33.54 3.36 -22.81
CA LYS A 30 -34.09 2.37 -23.75
C LYS A 30 -33.99 0.95 -23.20
N VAL A 31 -32.89 0.63 -22.52
CA VAL A 31 -32.66 -0.70 -21.96
C VAL A 31 -33.27 -0.88 -20.57
N ARG A 32 -33.98 0.13 -20.04
CA ARG A 32 -34.55 0.13 -18.68
C ARG A 32 -33.47 0.07 -17.59
N GLY A 33 -32.38 0.83 -17.78
CA GLY A 33 -31.47 1.13 -16.68
C GLY A 33 -32.20 1.85 -15.55
N HIS A 34 -31.71 1.69 -14.32
CA HIS A 34 -32.33 2.30 -13.14
C HIS A 34 -31.31 3.09 -12.32
N VAL A 35 -31.70 4.25 -11.80
CA VAL A 35 -30.90 5.05 -10.87
C VAL A 35 -31.61 5.09 -9.53
N GLN A 36 -30.87 4.77 -8.48
CA GLN A 36 -31.31 4.93 -7.09
C GLN A 36 -30.53 6.08 -6.45
N THR A 37 -31.24 7.04 -5.88
CA THR A 37 -30.64 8.04 -4.98
C THR A 37 -30.60 7.49 -3.57
N LEU A 38 -29.42 7.46 -2.98
CA LEU A 38 -29.20 7.06 -1.59
C LEU A 38 -29.57 8.20 -0.62
N PRO A 39 -29.84 7.90 0.67
CA PRO A 39 -30.21 8.93 1.65
C PRO A 39 -29.18 10.05 1.84
N ASN A 40 -27.92 9.81 1.46
CA ASN A 40 -26.81 10.77 1.53
C ASN A 40 -26.67 11.64 0.25
N GLY A 41 -27.56 11.47 -0.74
CA GLY A 41 -27.57 12.20 -2.01
C GLY A 41 -26.89 11.48 -3.17
N HIS A 42 -26.06 10.47 -2.90
CA HIS A 42 -25.31 9.72 -3.91
C HIS A 42 -26.22 8.99 -4.89
N LEU A 43 -25.75 8.84 -6.12
CA LEU A 43 -26.49 8.18 -7.19
C LEU A 43 -25.85 6.83 -7.51
N VAL A 44 -26.65 5.77 -7.51
CA VAL A 44 -26.22 4.43 -7.91
C VAL A 44 -26.97 4.03 -9.18
N PHE A 45 -26.22 3.66 -10.21
CA PHE A 45 -26.74 3.29 -11.52
C PHE A 45 -26.67 1.78 -11.69
N TYR A 46 -27.80 1.19 -12.08
CA TYR A 46 -27.98 -0.24 -12.25
C TYR A 46 -28.26 -0.60 -13.70
N ARG A 47 -27.69 -1.73 -14.10
CA ARG A 47 -28.06 -2.48 -15.31
C ARG A 47 -29.48 -3.04 -15.17
N PRO A 48 -30.10 -3.47 -16.28
CA PRO A 48 -31.44 -4.09 -16.26
C PRO A 48 -31.51 -5.39 -15.44
N ASP A 49 -30.39 -6.08 -15.26
CA ASP A 49 -30.26 -7.28 -14.41
C ASP A 49 -30.03 -6.96 -12.92
N GLY A 50 -30.12 -5.68 -12.53
CA GLY A 50 -29.98 -5.23 -11.15
C GLY A 50 -28.54 -5.11 -10.65
N ARG A 51 -27.53 -5.32 -11.50
CA ARG A 51 -26.12 -5.12 -11.11
C ARG A 51 -25.73 -3.64 -11.24
N ARG A 52 -25.20 -3.06 -10.16
CA ARG A 52 -24.65 -1.70 -10.21
C ARG A 52 -23.47 -1.63 -11.17
N PHE A 53 -23.36 -0.58 -11.98
CA PHE A 53 -22.20 -0.37 -12.86
C PHE A 53 -21.51 0.98 -12.62
N LEU A 54 -22.15 1.91 -11.90
CA LEU A 54 -21.60 3.21 -11.56
C LEU A 54 -22.19 3.68 -10.22
N GLU A 55 -21.35 4.25 -9.36
CA GLU A 55 -21.79 5.08 -8.24
C GLU A 55 -21.11 6.44 -8.34
N THR A 56 -21.86 7.49 -8.06
CA THR A 56 -21.37 8.87 -8.05
C THR A 56 -21.74 9.58 -6.76
N ASP A 57 -21.07 10.70 -6.48
CA ASP A 57 -21.60 11.68 -5.54
C ASP A 57 -22.91 12.31 -6.06
N GLN A 58 -23.46 13.24 -5.28
CA GLN A 58 -24.73 13.92 -5.57
C GLN A 58 -24.71 14.79 -6.83
N VAL A 59 -23.53 15.23 -7.28
CA VAL A 59 -23.34 16.08 -8.47
C VAL A 59 -23.11 15.24 -9.72
N GLY A 60 -22.70 13.97 -9.56
CA GLY A 60 -22.46 13.03 -10.65
C GLY A 60 -20.99 12.72 -10.88
N HIS A 61 -20.08 13.08 -9.97
CA HIS A 61 -18.68 12.68 -10.05
C HIS A 61 -18.53 11.18 -9.68
N PRO A 62 -17.91 10.36 -10.53
CA PRO A 62 -17.75 8.93 -10.27
C PRO A 62 -16.89 8.63 -9.05
N LEU A 63 -17.40 7.74 -8.18
CA LEU A 63 -16.67 7.08 -7.12
C LEU A 63 -16.11 5.73 -7.59
N HIS A 64 -16.90 4.97 -8.36
CA HIS A 64 -16.45 3.73 -8.99
C HIS A 64 -17.26 3.36 -10.22
N GLU A 65 -16.66 2.55 -11.09
CA GLU A 65 -17.28 1.96 -12.28
C GLU A 65 -17.03 0.44 -12.30
N CYS A 66 -18.06 -0.36 -12.62
CA CYS A 66 -18.00 -1.81 -12.70
C CYS A 66 -18.42 -2.32 -14.10
N GLU A 67 -17.59 -3.16 -14.71
CA GLU A 67 -17.95 -3.90 -15.92
C GLU A 67 -18.32 -5.34 -15.55
N TRP A 68 -19.55 -5.71 -15.86
CA TRP A 68 -20.09 -7.06 -15.62
C TRP A 68 -20.27 -7.81 -16.93
N GLU A 69 -19.99 -9.11 -16.90
CA GLU A 69 -20.13 -10.02 -18.04
C GLU A 69 -21.15 -11.11 -17.72
N SER A 70 -22.07 -11.36 -18.66
CA SER A 70 -23.03 -12.45 -18.56
C SER A 70 -22.41 -13.71 -19.16
N SER A 71 -22.21 -14.73 -18.34
CA SER A 71 -21.82 -16.06 -18.82
C SER A 71 -22.95 -16.72 -19.61
N GLY A 72 -22.61 -17.62 -20.54
CA GLY A 72 -23.59 -18.40 -21.30
C GLY A 72 -24.52 -19.30 -20.47
N ILE A 73 -24.24 -19.46 -19.17
CA ILE A 73 -25.02 -20.24 -18.20
C ILE A 73 -25.91 -19.31 -17.33
N GLY A 74 -26.03 -18.03 -17.69
CA GLY A 74 -26.88 -17.06 -16.99
C GLY A 74 -26.31 -16.50 -15.68
N ARG A 75 -25.07 -16.86 -15.30
CA ARG A 75 -24.36 -16.20 -14.20
C ARG A 75 -23.77 -14.88 -14.68
N VAL A 76 -23.85 -13.83 -13.86
CA VAL A 76 -23.23 -12.53 -14.13
C VAL A 76 -22.00 -12.38 -13.24
N LEU A 77 -20.85 -12.13 -13.84
CA LEU A 77 -19.55 -12.06 -13.17
C LEU A 77 -18.96 -10.65 -13.31
N LEU A 78 -18.28 -10.17 -12.27
CA LEU A 78 -17.53 -8.92 -12.38
C LEU A 78 -16.30 -9.20 -13.23
N ARG A 79 -16.15 -8.49 -14.35
CA ARG A 79 -15.00 -8.63 -15.24
C ARG A 79 -13.84 -7.75 -14.79
N ARG A 80 -14.16 -6.53 -14.38
CA ARG A 80 -13.23 -5.54 -13.81
C ARG A 80 -14.01 -4.39 -13.20
N ALA A 81 -13.36 -3.69 -12.29
CA ALA A 81 -13.86 -2.44 -11.74
C ALA A 81 -12.73 -1.40 -11.70
N ARG A 82 -13.10 -0.14 -11.51
CA ARG A 82 -12.16 0.92 -11.12
C ARG A 82 -12.78 1.79 -10.06
N VAL A 83 -11.98 2.21 -9.09
CA VAL A 83 -12.37 3.11 -7.99
C VAL A 83 -11.54 4.38 -8.06
N ARG A 84 -12.17 5.53 -7.80
CA ARG A 84 -11.53 6.83 -7.81
C ARG A 84 -11.05 7.17 -6.40
N LEU A 85 -9.78 7.54 -6.27
CA LEU A 85 -9.18 7.99 -5.01
C LEU A 85 -9.56 9.45 -4.72
N ASP A 86 -9.39 9.86 -3.47
CA ASP A 86 -9.78 11.19 -2.99
C ASP A 86 -9.03 12.33 -3.69
N TRP A 87 -7.85 12.05 -4.24
CA TRP A 87 -7.01 12.99 -4.99
C TRP A 87 -7.09 12.74 -6.51
N GLY A 88 -8.14 12.07 -6.97
CA GLY A 88 -8.51 11.98 -8.39
C GLY A 88 -7.94 10.79 -9.17
N ARG A 89 -6.87 10.13 -8.72
CA ARG A 89 -6.30 8.94 -9.38
C ARG A 89 -7.27 7.76 -9.38
N TRP A 90 -7.22 6.96 -10.44
CA TRP A 90 -7.98 5.73 -10.58
C TRP A 90 -7.16 4.50 -10.22
N VAL A 91 -7.77 3.59 -9.46
CA VAL A 91 -7.25 2.25 -9.18
C VAL A 91 -8.17 1.21 -9.79
N GLY A 92 -7.61 0.30 -10.57
CA GLY A 92 -8.33 -0.81 -11.19
C GLY A 92 -8.31 -2.05 -10.33
N ILE A 93 -9.41 -2.81 -10.36
CA ILE A 93 -9.54 -4.13 -9.76
C ILE A 93 -9.85 -5.10 -10.89
N LYS A 94 -9.05 -6.16 -11.01
CA LYS A 94 -9.28 -7.25 -11.95
C LYS A 94 -9.50 -8.55 -11.17
N PRO A 95 -10.76 -9.04 -11.11
CA PRO A 95 -11.07 -10.33 -10.52
C PRO A 95 -10.26 -11.44 -11.17
N CYS A 96 -9.63 -12.30 -10.36
CA CYS A 96 -8.69 -13.33 -10.83
C CYS A 96 -7.60 -12.78 -11.77
N GLY A 97 -7.19 -11.51 -11.58
CA GLY A 97 -6.19 -10.84 -12.42
C GLY A 97 -4.80 -11.46 -12.31
N LEU A 98 -4.51 -12.12 -11.19
CA LEU A 98 -3.28 -12.87 -10.94
C LEU A 98 -3.60 -14.34 -10.70
N VAL A 99 -3.03 -15.22 -11.52
CA VAL A 99 -3.16 -16.68 -11.39
C VAL A 99 -1.77 -17.29 -11.30
N ASN A 100 -1.39 -17.75 -10.12
CA ASN A 100 -0.13 -18.42 -9.89
C ASN A 100 -0.31 -19.93 -10.06
N GLU A 101 0.43 -20.53 -10.98
CA GLU A 101 0.40 -21.98 -11.19
C GLU A 101 1.63 -22.64 -10.56
N SER A 102 1.40 -23.63 -9.72
CA SER A 102 2.43 -24.49 -9.13
C SER A 102 2.25 -25.92 -9.61
N LYS A 103 3.36 -26.59 -9.95
CA LYS A 103 3.35 -27.99 -10.38
C LYS A 103 4.08 -28.87 -9.36
N LEU A 104 3.45 -29.97 -8.97
CA LEU A 104 3.98 -30.93 -8.01
C LEU A 104 3.99 -32.32 -8.65
N ASN A 105 5.17 -32.94 -8.70
CA ASN A 105 5.29 -34.32 -9.15
C ASN A 105 4.90 -35.27 -8.03
N LEU A 106 3.73 -35.90 -8.15
CA LEU A 106 3.24 -36.91 -7.21
C LEU A 106 3.71 -38.32 -7.55
N ALA A 107 4.26 -38.56 -8.73
CA ALA A 107 4.63 -39.90 -9.19
C ALA A 107 5.68 -40.60 -8.30
N SER A 108 6.43 -39.83 -7.51
CA SER A 108 7.40 -40.31 -6.52
C SER A 108 6.76 -40.81 -5.22
N ARG A 109 5.46 -40.57 -4.99
CA ARG A 109 4.73 -41.01 -3.80
C ARG A 109 4.08 -42.37 -4.02
N SER A 110 4.15 -43.23 -3.01
CA SER A 110 3.42 -44.51 -3.01
C SER A 110 1.91 -44.28 -3.14
N ASN A 111 1.24 -45.04 -4.00
CA ASN A 111 -0.21 -44.94 -4.26
C ASN A 111 -0.69 -43.57 -4.76
N TRP A 112 0.16 -42.80 -5.45
CA TRP A 112 -0.21 -41.48 -5.95
C TRP A 112 -1.45 -41.49 -6.86
N GLN A 113 -1.73 -42.59 -7.55
CA GLN A 113 -2.94 -42.73 -8.40
C GLN A 113 -4.25 -42.65 -7.62
N ARG A 114 -4.21 -42.76 -6.28
CA ARG A 114 -5.36 -42.63 -5.39
C ARG A 114 -5.47 -41.25 -4.75
N ILE A 115 -4.50 -40.36 -4.95
CA ILE A 115 -4.53 -39.01 -4.39
C ILE A 115 -5.62 -38.22 -5.10
N THR A 116 -6.50 -37.61 -4.30
CA THR A 116 -7.58 -36.74 -4.74
C THR A 116 -7.21 -35.26 -4.55
N PRO A 117 -7.94 -34.32 -5.18
CA PRO A 117 -7.81 -32.90 -4.87
C PRO A 117 -7.96 -32.58 -3.37
N ASP A 118 -8.85 -33.28 -2.67
CA ASP A 118 -9.05 -33.09 -1.22
C ASP A 118 -7.85 -33.55 -0.39
N ASP A 119 -7.14 -34.60 -0.81
CA ASP A 119 -5.88 -35.00 -0.18
C ASP A 119 -4.81 -33.91 -0.35
N LEU A 120 -4.75 -33.26 -1.52
CA LEU A 120 -3.85 -32.12 -1.75
C LEU A 120 -4.21 -30.93 -0.86
N ARG A 121 -5.50 -30.66 -0.65
CA ARG A 121 -5.95 -29.60 0.27
C ARG A 121 -5.60 -29.92 1.72
N ALA A 122 -5.78 -31.17 2.16
CA ALA A 122 -5.41 -31.60 3.50
C ALA A 122 -3.89 -31.49 3.75
N LEU A 123 -3.08 -31.81 2.73
CA LEU A 123 -1.63 -31.62 2.78
C LEU A 123 -1.27 -30.13 2.87
N ALA A 124 -1.90 -29.27 2.06
CA ALA A 124 -1.69 -27.83 2.11
C ALA A 124 -2.13 -27.24 3.46
N ALA A 125 -3.26 -27.68 4.00
CA ALA A 125 -3.75 -27.28 5.31
C ALA A 125 -2.75 -27.61 6.42
N GLY A 126 -2.17 -28.82 6.39
CA GLY A 126 -1.11 -29.23 7.31
C GLY A 126 0.16 -28.39 7.17
N ALA A 127 0.60 -28.11 5.95
CA ALA A 127 1.81 -27.31 5.68
C ALA A 127 1.64 -25.85 6.11
N LEU A 128 0.48 -25.26 5.84
CA LEU A 128 0.15 -23.86 6.10
C LEU A 128 -0.38 -23.62 7.52
N ARG A 129 -0.64 -24.70 8.27
CA ARG A 129 -1.21 -24.68 9.63
C ARG A 129 -2.54 -23.92 9.69
N VAL A 130 -3.37 -24.09 8.67
CA VAL A 130 -4.73 -23.52 8.59
C VAL A 130 -5.76 -24.65 8.49
N PRO A 131 -7.03 -24.42 8.91
CA PRO A 131 -8.07 -25.42 8.74
C PRO A 131 -8.26 -25.81 7.26
N THR A 132 -8.52 -27.10 6.99
CA THR A 132 -8.77 -27.59 5.61
C THR A 132 -9.95 -26.88 4.94
N GLU A 133 -10.95 -26.44 5.72
CA GLU A 133 -12.07 -25.65 5.21
C GLU A 133 -11.64 -24.29 4.64
N GLU A 134 -10.63 -23.64 5.24
CA GLU A 134 -10.07 -22.41 4.67
C GLU A 134 -9.35 -22.71 3.35
N VAL A 135 -8.61 -23.83 3.27
CA VAL A 135 -7.97 -24.24 2.01
C VAL A 135 -9.01 -24.55 0.93
N ARG A 136 -10.06 -25.29 1.25
CA ARG A 136 -11.19 -25.56 0.34
C ARG A 136 -11.86 -24.28 -0.15
N TRP A 137 -11.94 -23.25 0.70
CA TRP A 137 -12.51 -21.96 0.35
C TRP A 137 -11.78 -21.28 -0.82
N PHE A 138 -10.44 -21.26 -0.77
CA PHE A 138 -9.61 -20.56 -1.76
C PHE A 138 -9.12 -21.44 -2.93
N TYR A 139 -9.15 -22.77 -2.78
CA TYR A 139 -8.73 -23.72 -3.82
C TYR A 139 -9.90 -24.63 -4.20
N ARG A 140 -10.66 -24.23 -5.22
CA ARG A 140 -11.81 -25.00 -5.72
C ARG A 140 -11.37 -26.19 -6.55
N ASP A 141 -12.28 -27.06 -6.94
CA ASP A 141 -11.93 -28.27 -7.70
C ASP A 141 -11.30 -27.92 -9.06
N GLU A 142 -11.75 -26.84 -9.70
CA GLU A 142 -11.16 -26.32 -10.95
C GLU A 142 -9.73 -25.78 -10.81
N ASP A 143 -9.29 -25.53 -9.57
CA ASP A 143 -7.95 -25.03 -9.26
C ASP A 143 -6.94 -26.16 -9.04
N LEU A 144 -7.40 -27.42 -8.99
CA LEU A 144 -6.59 -28.59 -8.72
C LEU A 144 -6.77 -29.63 -9.83
N ALA A 145 -5.73 -29.89 -10.60
CA ALA A 145 -5.75 -30.91 -11.64
C ALA A 145 -4.60 -31.90 -11.43
N ILE A 146 -4.90 -33.20 -11.39
CA ILE A 146 -3.89 -34.26 -11.36
C ILE A 146 -3.94 -34.98 -12.70
N ASP A 147 -2.86 -34.91 -13.46
CA ASP A 147 -2.79 -35.56 -14.77
C ASP A 147 -2.46 -37.06 -14.67
N PRO A 148 -2.64 -37.84 -15.76
CA PRO A 148 -2.34 -39.27 -15.78
C PRO A 148 -0.86 -39.63 -15.57
N THR A 149 0.05 -38.66 -15.62
CA THR A 149 1.49 -38.85 -15.37
C THR A 149 1.85 -38.62 -13.90
N GLY A 150 0.88 -38.21 -13.08
CA GLY A 150 1.08 -37.88 -11.67
C GLY A 150 1.56 -36.46 -11.43
N MET A 151 1.45 -35.57 -12.41
CA MET A 151 1.70 -34.14 -12.19
C MET A 151 0.43 -33.47 -11.67
N ALA A 152 0.50 -32.94 -10.45
CA ALA A 152 -0.54 -32.07 -9.91
C ALA A 152 -0.25 -30.62 -10.29
N THR A 153 -1.25 -29.93 -10.85
CA THR A 153 -1.25 -28.49 -11.10
C THR A 153 -2.18 -27.84 -10.09
N ILE A 154 -1.66 -26.86 -9.35
CA ILE A 154 -2.38 -26.08 -8.35
C ILE A 154 -2.42 -24.64 -8.85
N ARG A 155 -3.62 -24.07 -8.97
CA ARG A 155 -3.83 -22.68 -9.38
C ARG A 155 -4.28 -21.87 -8.18
N GLN A 156 -3.52 -20.82 -7.85
CA GLN A 156 -3.94 -19.85 -6.84
C GLN A 156 -4.44 -18.60 -7.57
N ARG A 157 -5.72 -18.30 -7.42
CA ARG A 157 -6.35 -17.10 -7.99
C ARG A 157 -6.35 -15.98 -6.99
N LYS A 158 -5.99 -14.79 -7.44
CA LYS A 158 -6.02 -13.55 -6.65
C LYS A 158 -6.64 -12.43 -7.48
N ASP A 159 -7.32 -11.52 -6.81
CA ASP A 159 -7.78 -10.29 -7.41
C ASP A 159 -6.63 -9.30 -7.41
N ALA A 160 -6.33 -8.73 -8.58
CA ALA A 160 -5.21 -7.82 -8.75
C ALA A 160 -5.68 -6.37 -8.74
N LEU A 161 -4.91 -5.52 -8.07
CA LEU A 161 -5.11 -4.07 -8.00
C LEU A 161 -4.04 -3.38 -8.83
N TYR A 162 -4.44 -2.38 -9.59
CA TYR A 162 -3.58 -1.66 -10.53
C TYR A 162 -3.72 -0.16 -10.38
N VAL A 163 -2.62 0.58 -10.54
CA VAL A 163 -2.68 2.02 -10.83
C VAL A 163 -3.09 2.19 -12.29
N LEU A 164 -4.11 3.01 -12.56
CA LEU A 164 -4.59 3.28 -13.91
C LEU A 164 -4.15 4.69 -14.35
N ASP A 165 -3.01 4.77 -15.04
CA ASP A 165 -2.40 6.06 -15.39
C ASP A 165 -3.30 6.89 -16.32
N GLY A 166 -3.98 6.23 -17.26
CA GLY A 166 -4.99 6.84 -18.15
C GLY A 166 -6.44 6.63 -17.70
N GLY A 167 -6.66 6.16 -16.47
CA GLY A 167 -7.98 5.84 -15.92
C GLY A 167 -8.62 4.54 -16.44
N GLY A 168 -8.03 3.88 -17.44
CA GLY A 168 -8.45 2.57 -17.96
C GLY A 168 -7.36 1.52 -17.84
N PHE A 169 -7.63 0.31 -18.32
CA PHE A 169 -6.69 -0.83 -18.25
C PHE A 169 -5.72 -0.90 -19.43
N GLU A 170 -5.63 0.16 -20.24
CA GLU A 170 -4.73 0.20 -21.40
C GLU A 170 -3.26 0.39 -20.99
N THR A 171 -3.02 1.20 -19.95
CA THR A 171 -1.70 1.45 -19.36
C THR A 171 -1.82 1.31 -17.85
N VAL A 172 -1.32 0.19 -17.32
CA VAL A 172 -1.48 -0.19 -15.92
C VAL A 172 -0.16 -0.56 -15.27
N ARG A 173 -0.05 -0.27 -13.98
CA ARG A 173 1.06 -0.72 -13.13
C ARG A 173 0.47 -1.58 -12.02
N PHE A 174 0.95 -2.81 -11.88
CA PHE A 174 0.54 -3.68 -10.79
C PHE A 174 0.92 -3.05 -9.46
N MET A 175 -0.01 -3.10 -8.51
CA MET A 175 0.13 -2.44 -7.22
C MET A 175 0.11 -3.45 -6.09
N ALA A 176 -0.96 -4.24 -6.00
CA ALA A 176 -1.19 -5.18 -4.91
C ALA A 176 -2.14 -6.29 -5.36
N CYS A 177 -2.31 -7.31 -4.54
CA CYS A 177 -3.34 -8.31 -4.78
C CYS A 177 -4.03 -8.73 -3.48
N MET A 178 -5.19 -9.37 -3.62
CA MET A 178 -5.96 -9.88 -2.50
C MET A 178 -6.60 -11.21 -2.84
N GLY A 179 -7.06 -11.96 -1.83
CA GLY A 179 -7.79 -13.21 -2.06
C GLY A 179 -8.94 -13.00 -3.04
N ALA A 180 -9.13 -13.94 -3.98
CA ALA A 180 -10.15 -13.83 -5.01
C ALA A 180 -11.55 -13.74 -4.38
N MET A 181 -12.20 -12.58 -4.53
CA MET A 181 -13.50 -12.30 -3.94
C MET A 181 -14.61 -12.93 -4.79
N HIS A 182 -15.68 -13.34 -4.14
CA HIS A 182 -16.95 -13.67 -4.80
C HIS A 182 -17.71 -12.36 -5.08
N TRP A 183 -17.31 -11.63 -6.13
CA TRP A 183 -17.87 -10.31 -6.44
C TRP A 183 -19.38 -10.31 -6.69
N GLU A 184 -19.92 -11.42 -7.18
CA GLU A 184 -21.35 -11.64 -7.37
C GLU A 184 -22.12 -11.79 -6.06
N GLN A 185 -21.42 -12.15 -4.96
CA GLN A 185 -21.94 -12.42 -3.63
C GLN A 185 -20.85 -12.28 -2.54
N ILE A 186 -20.62 -11.05 -2.07
CA ILE A 186 -19.62 -10.73 -1.05
C ILE A 186 -19.91 -11.50 0.24
N ASP A 187 -18.95 -12.30 0.68
CA ASP A 187 -19.10 -13.24 1.79
C ASP A 187 -17.88 -13.32 2.74
N PHE A 188 -16.81 -12.55 2.47
CA PHE A 188 -15.68 -12.38 3.39
C PHE A 188 -15.00 -11.01 3.24
N LEU A 189 -14.13 -10.69 4.20
CA LEU A 189 -13.21 -9.56 4.14
C LEU A 189 -11.81 -10.07 3.75
N PRO A 190 -11.19 -9.55 2.67
CA PRO A 190 -9.97 -10.13 2.14
C PRO A 190 -8.71 -9.66 2.86
N VAL A 191 -7.68 -10.50 2.83
CA VAL A 191 -6.27 -10.09 3.08
C VAL A 191 -5.72 -9.42 1.83
N VAL A 192 -5.03 -8.29 2.01
CA VAL A 192 -4.26 -7.63 0.94
C VAL A 192 -2.77 -7.94 1.12
N GLU A 193 -2.16 -8.45 0.06
CA GLU A 193 -0.72 -8.65 -0.05
C GLU A 193 -0.07 -7.45 -0.74
N LEU A 194 1.20 -7.16 -0.40
CA LEU A 194 1.93 -5.97 -0.86
C LEU A 194 1.23 -4.66 -0.47
N PHE A 195 0.63 -4.59 0.71
CA PHE A 195 -0.14 -3.42 1.15
C PHE A 195 0.67 -2.10 1.21
N LYS A 196 2.01 -2.17 1.38
CA LYS A 196 2.90 -1.00 1.33
C LYS A 196 2.93 -0.33 -0.05
N SER A 197 2.54 -1.05 -1.10
CA SER A 197 2.41 -0.55 -2.47
C SER A 197 1.10 0.18 -2.73
N LEU A 198 0.12 0.13 -1.82
CA LEU A 198 -1.16 0.80 -2.01
C LEU A 198 -1.01 2.31 -2.03
N LEU A 199 -1.57 2.95 -3.06
CA LEU A 199 -1.72 4.40 -3.09
C LEU A 199 -2.60 4.88 -1.91
N PRO A 200 -2.30 6.05 -1.30
CA PRO A 200 -3.10 6.61 -0.23
C PRO A 200 -4.59 6.71 -0.61
N GLY A 201 -5.46 6.22 0.27
CA GLY A 201 -6.92 6.20 0.05
C GLY A 201 -7.44 4.94 -0.65
N THR A 202 -6.58 4.10 -1.23
CA THR A 202 -7.00 2.88 -1.95
C THR A 202 -7.85 1.95 -1.10
N GLY A 203 -7.42 1.64 0.13
CA GLY A 203 -8.17 0.77 1.03
C GLY A 203 -9.60 1.27 1.27
N SER A 204 -9.77 2.57 1.53
CA SER A 204 -11.10 3.17 1.74
C SER A 204 -11.97 3.13 0.48
N ALA A 205 -11.43 3.46 -0.69
CA ALA A 205 -12.18 3.47 -1.94
C ALA A 205 -12.60 2.06 -2.40
N VAL A 206 -11.71 1.06 -2.22
CA VAL A 206 -12.04 -0.34 -2.51
C VAL A 206 -13.09 -0.86 -1.53
N PHE A 207 -12.99 -0.52 -0.24
CA PHE A 207 -14.00 -0.93 0.74
C PHE A 207 -15.34 -0.23 0.55
N GLU A 208 -15.37 1.00 0.04
CA GLU A 208 -16.60 1.68 -0.39
C GLU A 208 -17.31 0.88 -1.50
N LEU A 209 -16.56 0.38 -2.49
CA LEU A 209 -17.10 -0.52 -3.52
C LEU A 209 -17.60 -1.85 -2.92
N ILE A 210 -16.77 -2.53 -2.11
CA ILE A 210 -17.15 -3.81 -1.47
C ILE A 210 -18.41 -3.63 -0.63
N ARG A 211 -18.49 -2.53 0.13
CA ARG A 211 -19.64 -2.17 0.96
C ARG A 211 -20.89 -1.97 0.12
N GLY A 212 -20.80 -1.20 -0.96
CA GLY A 212 -21.93 -0.93 -1.86
C GLY A 212 -22.46 -2.20 -2.55
N LEU A 213 -21.56 -3.06 -3.02
CA LEU A 213 -21.93 -4.36 -3.60
C LEU A 213 -22.57 -5.29 -2.57
N TYR A 214 -22.00 -5.36 -1.37
CA TYR A 214 -22.55 -6.13 -0.26
C TYR A 214 -23.98 -5.67 0.08
N ASP A 215 -24.21 -4.36 0.16
CA ASP A 215 -25.53 -3.81 0.49
C ASP A 215 -26.56 -4.13 -0.60
N ASP A 216 -26.20 -4.00 -1.88
CA ASP A 216 -27.06 -4.39 -2.99
C ASP A 216 -27.46 -5.86 -2.95
N GLN A 217 -26.53 -6.73 -2.60
CA GLN A 217 -26.73 -8.18 -2.53
C GLN A 217 -27.53 -8.64 -1.30
N ASN A 218 -27.61 -7.80 -0.26
CA ASN A 218 -28.38 -8.07 0.95
C ASN A 218 -29.73 -7.33 0.98
N LYS A 219 -30.10 -6.59 -0.08
CA LYS A 219 -31.42 -5.94 -0.18
C LYS A 219 -32.54 -6.98 -0.03
N GLY A 220 -33.48 -6.69 0.86
CA GLY A 220 -34.64 -7.55 1.12
C GLY A 220 -34.39 -8.69 2.11
N HIS A 221 -33.16 -8.92 2.57
CA HIS A 221 -32.88 -9.86 3.66
C HIS A 221 -33.22 -9.24 5.02
N SER A 222 -33.90 -10.00 5.88
CA SER A 222 -34.27 -9.56 7.24
C SER A 222 -33.07 -9.45 8.19
N VAL A 223 -32.03 -10.25 7.96
CA VAL A 223 -30.78 -10.23 8.72
C VAL A 223 -29.62 -10.16 7.72
N PRO A 224 -28.74 -9.14 7.81
CA PRO A 224 -27.56 -9.05 6.96
C PRO A 224 -26.58 -10.21 7.21
N ARG A 225 -25.92 -10.67 6.16
CA ARG A 225 -24.88 -11.71 6.27
C ARG A 225 -23.66 -11.22 7.04
N ALA A 226 -23.30 -11.90 8.12
CA ALA A 226 -22.02 -11.65 8.78
C ALA A 226 -20.85 -12.03 7.85
N LEU A 227 -19.86 -11.14 7.75
CA LEU A 227 -18.61 -11.40 7.05
C LEU A 227 -17.54 -11.86 8.04
N ARG A 228 -16.54 -12.59 7.55
CA ARG A 228 -15.35 -13.00 8.31
C ARG A 228 -14.10 -12.60 7.56
N TYR A 229 -13.03 -12.31 8.29
CA TYR A 229 -11.72 -12.06 7.71
C TYR A 229 -11.10 -13.39 7.24
N ARG A 230 -10.75 -13.50 5.95
CA ARG A 230 -10.23 -14.75 5.38
C ARG A 230 -9.02 -14.50 4.48
N GLY A 231 -8.03 -15.39 4.59
CA GLY A 231 -6.88 -15.48 3.70
C GLY A 231 -5.95 -16.63 4.09
N ILE A 232 -5.04 -16.98 3.18
CA ILE A 232 -4.10 -18.09 3.36
C ILE A 232 -2.66 -17.59 3.22
N PRO A 233 -1.94 -17.37 4.34
CA PRO A 233 -2.46 -17.25 5.70
C PRO A 233 -3.10 -15.87 5.96
N THR A 234 -3.75 -15.71 7.11
CA THR A 234 -4.24 -14.40 7.58
C THR A 234 -3.11 -13.57 8.17
N TYR A 235 -3.08 -12.26 7.88
CA TYR A 235 -2.11 -11.30 8.43
C TYR A 235 -2.85 -10.12 9.10
N PRO A 236 -3.42 -10.33 10.31
CA PRO A 236 -4.15 -9.27 10.99
C PRO A 236 -3.21 -8.11 11.33
N SER A 237 -3.70 -6.89 11.16
CA SER A 237 -2.99 -5.67 11.52
C SER A 237 -3.96 -4.62 12.05
N GLU A 238 -3.47 -3.70 12.87
CA GLU A 238 -4.29 -2.61 13.38
C GLU A 238 -4.86 -1.74 12.23
N ALA A 239 -4.07 -1.51 11.17
CA ALA A 239 -4.52 -0.80 9.98
C ALA A 239 -5.72 -1.48 9.32
N ALA A 240 -5.67 -2.81 9.15
CA ALA A 240 -6.78 -3.59 8.61
C ALA A 240 -8.01 -3.53 9.54
N PHE A 241 -7.82 -3.71 10.85
CA PHE A 241 -8.92 -3.64 11.82
C PHE A 241 -9.63 -2.27 11.79
N ARG A 242 -8.87 -1.17 11.79
CA ARG A 242 -9.40 0.20 11.73
C ARG A 242 -10.14 0.45 10.42
N LEU A 243 -9.61 -0.03 9.30
CA LEU A 243 -10.29 0.06 7.99
C LEU A 243 -11.61 -0.72 7.99
N PHE A 244 -11.61 -1.98 8.44
CA PHE A 244 -12.83 -2.78 8.49
C PHE A 244 -13.87 -2.16 9.41
N SER A 245 -13.45 -1.70 10.59
CA SER A 245 -14.28 -1.01 11.58
C SER A 245 -14.92 0.29 11.07
N THR A 246 -14.42 0.81 9.95
CA THR A 246 -14.98 2.00 9.31
C THR A 246 -16.27 1.68 8.55
N PHE A 247 -16.38 0.49 7.96
CA PHE A 247 -17.49 0.07 7.09
C PHE A 247 -18.34 -1.07 7.69
N PHE A 248 -17.79 -1.79 8.66
CA PHE A 248 -18.40 -2.92 9.35
C PHE A 248 -18.17 -2.81 10.86
N THR A 249 -19.05 -3.41 11.66
CA THR A 249 -18.96 -3.46 13.11
C THR A 249 -18.52 -4.86 13.53
N PRO A 250 -17.38 -5.02 14.21
CA PRO A 250 -16.94 -6.33 14.69
C PRO A 250 -17.81 -6.79 15.87
N ARG A 251 -18.10 -8.08 15.92
CA ARG A 251 -18.82 -8.74 17.02
C ARG A 251 -17.83 -9.37 17.99
N PRO A 252 -18.08 -9.31 19.30
CA PRO A 252 -17.25 -9.97 20.30
C PRO A 252 -17.36 -11.49 20.18
N ILE A 253 -16.24 -12.18 20.45
CA ILE A 253 -16.20 -13.64 20.53
C ILE A 253 -16.35 -14.03 22.01
N GLY A 254 -17.58 -14.33 22.44
CA GLY A 254 -17.85 -14.56 23.85
C GLY A 254 -17.63 -13.28 24.66
N ALA A 255 -16.67 -13.31 25.60
CA ALA A 255 -16.28 -12.16 26.43
C ALA A 255 -15.00 -11.45 25.94
N GLU A 256 -14.38 -11.93 24.86
CA GLU A 256 -13.13 -11.38 24.34
C GLU A 256 -13.37 -10.09 23.54
N ASP A 257 -12.48 -9.11 23.72
CA ASP A 257 -12.46 -7.88 22.94
C ASP A 257 -12.20 -8.19 21.45
N PRO A 258 -13.00 -7.67 20.50
CA PRO A 258 -12.84 -8.00 19.10
C PRO A 258 -11.49 -7.60 18.50
N PHE A 259 -10.85 -6.54 19.00
CA PHE A 259 -9.53 -6.13 18.51
C PHE A 259 -8.46 -7.14 18.94
N THR A 260 -8.48 -7.56 20.20
CA THR A 260 -7.55 -8.61 20.68
C THR A 260 -7.74 -9.92 19.92
N ALA A 261 -8.99 -10.35 19.75
CA ALA A 261 -9.31 -11.57 18.99
C ALA A 261 -8.87 -11.47 17.52
N PHE A 262 -9.00 -10.29 16.91
CA PHE A 262 -8.57 -10.03 15.53
C PHE A 262 -7.05 -10.05 15.39
N MET A 263 -6.31 -9.44 16.31
CA MET A 263 -4.85 -9.33 16.23
C MET A 263 -4.13 -10.68 16.39
N ASN A 264 -4.80 -11.71 16.90
CA ASN A 264 -4.29 -13.07 16.97
C ASN A 264 -4.58 -13.84 15.66
N PRO A 265 -3.56 -14.24 14.86
CA PRO A 265 -3.77 -14.96 13.60
C PRO A 265 -4.63 -16.23 13.74
N ALA A 266 -4.51 -16.94 14.86
CA ALA A 266 -5.26 -18.18 15.11
C ALA A 266 -6.76 -17.96 15.34
N THR A 267 -7.19 -16.74 15.69
CA THR A 267 -8.59 -16.41 15.99
C THR A 267 -9.15 -15.31 15.10
N SER A 268 -8.32 -14.63 14.33
CA SER A 268 -8.70 -13.49 13.48
C SER A 268 -9.90 -13.77 12.55
N HIS A 269 -9.92 -14.97 11.97
CA HIS A 269 -10.98 -15.44 11.07
C HIS A 269 -12.32 -15.75 11.78
N ARG A 270 -12.34 -15.80 13.11
CA ARG A 270 -13.55 -16.07 13.91
C ARG A 270 -14.33 -14.79 14.24
N VAL A 271 -13.72 -13.61 14.09
CA VAL A 271 -14.39 -12.33 14.32
C VAL A 271 -15.43 -12.12 13.22
N GLU A 272 -16.69 -11.96 13.62
CA GLU A 272 -17.79 -11.68 12.72
C GLU A 272 -17.98 -10.17 12.54
N TRP A 273 -18.21 -9.75 11.31
CA TRP A 273 -18.33 -8.35 10.92
C TRP A 273 -19.72 -8.10 10.33
N LEU A 274 -20.48 -7.22 10.97
CA LEU A 274 -21.81 -6.81 10.51
C LEU A 274 -21.76 -5.46 9.80
N PRO A 275 -22.70 -5.14 8.90
CA PRO A 275 -22.79 -3.82 8.29
C PRO A 275 -22.78 -2.68 9.33
N ALA A 276 -21.92 -1.68 9.15
CA ALA A 276 -22.03 -0.44 9.92
C ALA A 276 -23.27 0.33 9.44
N GLN A 277 -24.03 0.92 10.38
CA GLN A 277 -25.27 1.64 10.04
C GLN A 277 -25.00 2.92 9.22
N HIS A 278 -23.91 3.61 9.55
CA HIS A 278 -23.54 4.89 8.94
C HIS A 278 -22.05 4.88 8.57
N PRO A 279 -21.66 4.18 7.48
CA PRO A 279 -20.29 4.25 6.97
C PRO A 279 -19.96 5.68 6.52
N PRO A 280 -18.68 6.06 6.46
CA PRO A 280 -18.29 7.35 5.90
C PRO A 280 -18.63 7.42 4.41
N VAL A 281 -18.88 8.65 3.94
CA VAL A 281 -19.30 8.95 2.58
C VAL A 281 -18.39 10.03 2.01
N ARG A 282 -17.92 9.84 0.77
CA ARG A 282 -17.05 10.80 0.08
C ARG A 282 -17.84 11.70 -0.86
N TYR A 283 -17.50 12.98 -0.86
CA TYR A 283 -18.03 14.01 -1.75
C TYR A 283 -16.86 14.60 -2.52
N LEU A 284 -16.97 14.65 -3.85
CA LEU A 284 -15.90 15.14 -4.72
C LEU A 284 -16.27 16.55 -5.21
N GLU A 285 -15.47 17.54 -4.84
CA GLU A 285 -15.60 18.91 -5.31
C GLU A 285 -14.56 19.19 -6.40
N GLY A 286 -14.92 18.83 -7.64
CA GLY A 286 -14.01 18.87 -8.77
C GLY A 286 -13.48 20.26 -9.16
N SER A 287 -14.20 21.34 -8.84
CA SER A 287 -13.77 22.70 -9.15
C SER A 287 -12.64 23.20 -8.24
N GLN A 288 -12.55 22.66 -7.03
CA GLN A 288 -11.57 23.07 -6.01
C GLN A 288 -10.50 22.01 -5.76
N GLY A 289 -10.57 20.85 -6.44
CA GLY A 289 -9.63 19.75 -6.22
C GLY A 289 -9.76 19.09 -4.83
N LEU A 290 -10.94 19.21 -4.22
CA LEU A 290 -11.16 18.82 -2.83
C LEU A 290 -12.06 17.59 -2.74
N CYS A 291 -11.67 16.61 -1.94
CA CYS A 291 -12.54 15.51 -1.55
C CYS A 291 -12.80 15.54 -0.04
N VAL A 292 -14.07 15.57 0.34
CA VAL A 292 -14.51 15.61 1.74
C VAL A 292 -15.16 14.30 2.12
N THR A 293 -14.68 13.67 3.20
CA THR A 293 -15.27 12.46 3.77
C THR A 293 -16.08 12.80 5.01
N VAL A 294 -17.39 12.54 4.98
CA VAL A 294 -18.34 12.85 6.05
C VAL A 294 -18.84 11.57 6.70
N LYS A 295 -18.91 11.57 8.04
CA LYS A 295 -19.55 10.51 8.81
C LYS A 295 -20.44 11.14 9.87
N THR A 296 -21.72 10.76 9.91
CA THR A 296 -22.70 11.25 10.90
C THR A 296 -22.74 12.78 11.02
N GLY A 297 -22.63 13.47 9.88
CA GLY A 297 -22.61 14.94 9.77
C GLY A 297 -21.34 15.63 10.25
N ILE A 298 -20.27 14.88 10.49
CA ILE A 298 -18.95 15.39 10.87
C ILE A 298 -17.98 15.10 9.72
N VAL A 299 -17.25 16.11 9.28
CA VAL A 299 -16.13 15.91 8.34
C VAL A 299 -15.02 15.17 9.09
N GLN A 300 -14.70 13.96 8.64
CA GLN A 300 -13.68 13.11 9.24
C GLN A 300 -12.31 13.33 8.60
N LYS A 301 -12.31 13.59 7.30
CA LYS A 301 -11.12 13.67 6.45
C LYS A 301 -11.39 14.60 5.28
N ALA A 302 -10.39 15.35 4.86
CA ALA A 302 -10.39 16.11 3.62
C ALA A 302 -9.06 15.91 2.89
N THR A 303 -9.11 15.69 1.58
CA THR A 303 -7.93 15.53 0.74
C THR A 303 -7.97 16.61 -0.34
N PHE A 304 -6.88 17.35 -0.45
CA PHE A 304 -6.67 18.35 -1.50
C PHE A 304 -5.69 17.75 -2.52
N ASP A 305 -6.09 17.67 -3.79
CA ASP A 305 -5.30 16.99 -4.83
C ASP A 305 -4.03 17.75 -5.23
N GLU A 306 -4.02 19.08 -5.09
CA GLU A 306 -2.85 19.94 -5.32
C GLU A 306 -1.94 20.09 -4.09
N ASP A 307 -2.13 19.28 -3.05
CA ASP A 307 -1.32 19.32 -1.83
C ASP A 307 0.05 18.63 -2.03
N PRO A 308 1.18 19.37 -1.99
CA PRO A 308 2.51 18.79 -2.20
C PRO A 308 2.95 17.85 -1.06
N VAL A 309 2.21 17.82 0.07
CA VAL A 309 2.48 16.91 1.18
C VAL A 309 1.98 15.49 0.87
N GLY A 310 1.03 15.35 -0.04
CA GLY A 310 0.51 14.05 -0.45
C GLY A 310 -0.27 13.30 0.64
N LEU A 311 -0.86 14.01 1.60
CA LEU A 311 -1.57 13.43 2.74
C LEU A 311 -2.86 14.18 3.07
N PRO A 312 -3.88 13.47 3.58
CA PRO A 312 -5.14 14.09 3.96
C PRO A 312 -5.02 14.89 5.26
N TYR A 313 -5.91 15.86 5.42
CA TYR A 313 -6.23 16.50 6.69
C TYR A 313 -7.29 15.66 7.41
N VAL A 314 -7.23 15.60 8.74
CA VAL A 314 -8.16 14.80 9.53
C VAL A 314 -8.83 15.61 10.63
N SER A 315 -10.03 15.18 11.03
CA SER A 315 -10.70 15.77 12.18
C SER A 315 -9.88 15.55 13.46
N SER A 316 -9.78 16.59 14.29
CA SER A 316 -9.19 16.50 15.63
C SER A 316 -10.08 15.81 16.65
N ILE A 317 -11.36 15.61 16.33
CA ILE A 317 -12.35 15.05 17.25
C ILE A 317 -11.93 13.63 17.68
N GLY A 318 -11.82 13.44 18.99
CA GLY A 318 -11.48 12.14 19.58
C GLY A 318 -10.02 11.73 19.40
N ARG A 319 -9.14 12.61 18.90
CA ARG A 319 -7.71 12.33 18.71
C ARG A 319 -6.88 12.98 19.81
N ARG A 320 -5.93 12.21 20.34
CA ARG A 320 -4.89 12.72 21.25
C ARG A 320 -3.72 13.34 20.50
N VAL A 321 -3.38 12.76 19.35
CA VAL A 321 -2.28 13.20 18.47
C VAL A 321 -2.84 13.33 17.05
N LEU A 322 -2.56 14.46 16.42
CA LEU A 322 -2.88 14.69 15.02
C LEU A 322 -1.78 14.11 14.13
N PRO A 323 -2.11 13.33 13.09
CA PRO A 323 -1.13 12.90 12.10
C PRO A 323 -0.42 14.11 11.49
N LEU A 324 0.88 14.23 11.73
CA LEU A 324 1.77 15.28 11.21
C LEU A 324 1.27 16.70 11.50
N ASP A 325 0.56 16.89 12.63
CA ASP A 325 -0.11 18.14 13.01
C ASP A 325 -1.11 18.69 11.96
N ARG A 326 -1.56 17.84 11.02
CA ARG A 326 -2.54 18.22 10.00
C ARG A 326 -3.94 18.01 10.53
N CYS A 327 -4.74 19.07 10.51
CA CYS A 327 -6.14 18.96 10.90
C CYS A 327 -7.08 19.72 9.98
N LEU A 328 -8.36 19.40 10.12
CA LEU A 328 -9.44 20.16 9.51
C LEU A 328 -10.45 20.58 10.57
N ARG A 329 -11.15 21.69 10.30
CA ARG A 329 -12.32 22.12 11.05
C ARG A 329 -13.34 22.77 10.13
N VAL A 330 -14.62 22.62 10.45
CA VAL A 330 -15.72 23.29 9.77
C VAL A 330 -16.14 24.49 10.59
N GLU A 331 -16.06 25.68 10.01
CA GLU A 331 -16.52 26.94 10.61
C GLU A 331 -17.66 27.51 9.76
N GLY A 332 -18.88 27.47 10.28
CA GLY A 332 -20.07 27.85 9.52
C GLY A 332 -20.21 27.04 8.23
N ARG A 333 -19.98 27.68 7.08
CA ARG A 333 -20.01 27.09 5.73
C ARG A 333 -18.64 27.02 5.06
N SER A 334 -17.58 27.09 5.85
CA SER A 334 -16.20 27.01 5.37
C SER A 334 -15.51 25.79 5.97
N LEU A 335 -14.75 25.08 5.15
CA LEU A 335 -13.79 24.08 5.59
C LEU A 335 -12.42 24.74 5.70
N ILE A 336 -11.82 24.65 6.87
CA ILE A 336 -10.47 25.14 7.13
C ILE A 336 -9.56 23.93 7.24
N LEU A 337 -8.55 23.88 6.38
CA LEU A 337 -7.46 22.91 6.40
C LEU A 337 -6.25 23.58 7.03
N LYS A 338 -5.71 22.98 8.08
CA LYS A 338 -4.56 23.52 8.83
C LYS A 338 -3.39 22.55 8.79
N ASP A 339 -2.26 23.07 8.38
CA ASP A 339 -0.94 22.44 8.44
C ASP A 339 -0.02 23.34 9.24
N ARG A 340 -0.02 23.12 10.56
CA ARG A 340 0.67 23.98 11.55
C ARG A 340 0.26 25.45 11.40
N GLU A 341 1.16 26.31 10.93
CA GLU A 341 0.91 27.76 10.77
C GLU A 341 0.19 28.10 9.45
N THR A 342 0.11 27.16 8.52
CA THR A 342 -0.57 27.37 7.23
C THR A 342 -2.03 26.99 7.36
N GLU A 343 -2.93 27.89 6.99
CA GLU A 343 -4.37 27.63 6.91
C GLU A 343 -4.88 27.91 5.50
N LEU A 344 -5.65 26.98 4.96
CA LEU A 344 -6.40 27.10 3.70
C LEU A 344 -7.89 27.06 4.01
N THR A 345 -8.67 27.92 3.36
CA THR A 345 -10.12 27.98 3.56
C THR A 345 -10.84 27.71 2.25
N PHE A 346 -11.76 26.75 2.28
CA PHE A 346 -12.59 26.34 1.15
C PHE A 346 -14.06 26.55 1.50
N PRO A 347 -14.88 27.15 0.61
CA PRO A 347 -16.32 27.19 0.80
C PRO A 347 -16.89 25.78 0.64
N LEU A 348 -17.76 25.37 1.56
CA LEU A 348 -18.46 24.09 1.49
C LEU A 348 -19.77 24.24 0.74
N ASP A 349 -20.10 23.22 -0.05
CA ASP A 349 -21.41 23.10 -0.69
C ASP A 349 -22.55 23.23 0.36
N PRO A 350 -23.52 24.14 0.15
CA PRO A 350 -24.68 24.30 1.02
C PRO A 350 -25.47 23.01 1.29
N ASP A 351 -25.49 22.10 0.32
CA ASP A 351 -26.24 20.85 0.37
C ASP A 351 -25.47 19.74 1.10
N LEU A 352 -24.18 19.96 1.42
CA LEU A 352 -23.39 19.01 2.18
C LEU A 352 -23.93 18.91 3.62
N PRO A 353 -24.26 17.70 4.12
CA PRO A 353 -24.91 17.53 5.42
C PRO A 353 -23.91 17.59 6.59
N VAL A 354 -23.18 18.69 6.72
CA VAL A 354 -22.09 18.86 7.70
C VAL A 354 -22.44 19.87 8.79
N LYS A 355 -21.96 19.58 10.01
CA LYS A 355 -22.07 20.44 11.18
C LYS A 355 -20.75 21.16 11.41
N THR A 356 -20.84 22.35 12.00
CA THR A 356 -19.67 23.08 12.52
C THR A 356 -18.91 22.20 13.50
N SER A 357 -17.59 22.18 13.37
CA SER A 357 -16.71 21.43 14.28
C SER A 357 -16.71 22.08 15.66
N PRO A 358 -16.63 21.31 16.75
CA PRO A 358 -16.33 21.88 18.05
C PRO A 358 -14.95 22.53 18.03
N PRO A 359 -14.73 23.60 18.81
CA PRO A 359 -13.39 24.14 19.01
C PRO A 359 -12.51 23.05 19.62
N SER A 360 -11.33 22.86 19.05
CA SER A 360 -10.42 21.80 19.44
C SER A 360 -8.99 22.33 19.37
N GLU A 361 -8.33 22.33 20.51
CA GLU A 361 -6.90 22.59 20.60
C GLU A 361 -6.19 21.24 20.73
N CYS A 362 -5.84 20.65 19.59
CA CYS A 362 -4.82 19.61 19.62
C CYS A 362 -3.46 20.31 19.69
N PRO A 363 -2.58 19.94 20.63
CA PRO A 363 -1.27 20.54 20.73
C PRO A 363 -0.49 20.25 19.45
N VAL A 364 0.13 21.29 18.91
CA VAL A 364 1.06 21.17 17.78
C VAL A 364 2.37 20.58 18.31
N SER A 365 2.93 19.61 17.59
CA SER A 365 4.16 18.97 17.99
C SER A 365 5.34 19.94 17.97
N SER A 366 6.31 19.76 18.87
CA SER A 366 7.46 20.67 19.01
C SER A 366 8.41 20.64 17.81
N VAL A 367 8.36 19.58 17.01
CA VAL A 367 9.20 19.39 15.83
C VAL A 367 8.33 19.04 14.63
N ASP A 368 8.51 19.74 13.52
CA ASP A 368 7.88 19.43 12.22
C ASP A 368 8.73 18.39 11.48
N TRP A 369 8.10 17.43 10.80
CA TRP A 369 8.78 16.45 9.95
C TRP A 369 9.66 17.12 8.89
N ARG A 370 9.29 18.32 8.45
CA ARG A 370 10.06 19.10 7.45
C ARG A 370 11.44 19.52 7.95
N THR A 371 11.63 19.60 9.26
CA THR A 371 12.90 20.05 9.87
C THR A 371 14.06 19.08 9.64
N VAL A 372 13.78 17.83 9.27
CA VAL A 372 14.83 16.86 8.95
C VAL A 372 15.54 17.22 7.64
N PHE A 373 14.95 18.03 6.75
CA PHE A 373 15.57 18.43 5.49
C PHE A 373 16.47 19.65 5.70
N ALA A 374 17.79 19.47 5.57
CA ALA A 374 18.79 20.49 5.86
C ALA A 374 18.63 21.77 5.01
N GLN A 375 18.26 21.61 3.74
CA GLN A 375 18.03 22.72 2.80
C GLN A 375 16.54 23.09 2.68
N GLY A 376 15.68 22.55 3.54
CA GLY A 376 14.23 22.59 3.39
C GLY A 376 13.71 21.51 2.41
N VAL A 377 12.41 21.27 2.45
CA VAL A 377 11.76 20.26 1.57
C VAL A 377 11.83 20.75 0.11
N LEU A 378 12.48 19.96 -0.75
CA LEU A 378 12.51 20.23 -2.18
C LEU A 378 11.11 20.10 -2.78
N LYS A 379 10.80 20.95 -3.77
CA LYS A 379 9.48 20.97 -4.41
C LYS A 379 9.28 19.70 -5.24
N ILE A 380 8.22 18.97 -4.94
CA ILE A 380 7.70 17.85 -5.73
C ILE A 380 6.27 18.17 -6.16
N SER A 381 5.82 17.54 -7.24
CA SER A 381 4.41 17.63 -7.61
C SER A 381 3.53 16.86 -6.61
N PRO A 382 2.28 17.27 -6.39
CA PRO A 382 1.32 16.54 -5.57
C PRO A 382 1.15 15.09 -6.01
N ALA A 383 1.11 14.84 -7.33
CA ALA A 383 1.04 13.50 -7.89
C ALA A 383 2.25 12.63 -7.48
N GLU A 384 3.48 13.16 -7.55
CA GLU A 384 4.66 12.44 -7.07
C GLU A 384 4.59 12.15 -5.57
N ALA A 385 4.08 13.08 -4.77
CA ALA A 385 3.92 12.89 -3.32
C ALA A 385 2.94 11.76 -3.00
N PHE A 386 1.77 11.72 -3.65
CA PHE A 386 0.78 10.66 -3.47
C PHE A 386 1.25 9.31 -4.06
N GLU A 387 2.03 9.32 -5.13
CA GLU A 387 2.47 8.12 -5.86
C GLU A 387 3.82 7.55 -5.40
N ALA A 388 4.45 8.13 -4.38
CA ALA A 388 5.68 7.61 -3.78
C ALA A 388 5.44 6.29 -3.02
N VAL A 389 5.12 5.21 -3.75
CA VAL A 389 4.95 3.84 -3.29
C VAL A 389 5.80 2.89 -4.13
N PRO A 390 6.45 1.87 -3.54
CA PRO A 390 7.13 0.85 -4.33
C PRO A 390 6.09 0.05 -5.13
N LEU A 391 6.29 -0.06 -6.45
CA LEU A 391 5.47 -0.90 -7.32
C LEU A 391 6.32 -2.03 -7.88
N PHE A 392 5.69 -3.19 -8.05
CA PHE A 392 6.36 -4.42 -8.49
C PHE A 392 5.69 -4.93 -9.77
N PRO A 393 6.43 -5.17 -10.87
CA PRO A 393 5.86 -5.81 -12.04
C PRO A 393 5.30 -7.20 -11.71
N GLU A 394 4.12 -7.53 -12.23
CA GLU A 394 3.52 -8.87 -12.08
C GLU A 394 4.07 -9.90 -13.10
N ASP A 395 4.79 -9.41 -14.11
CA ASP A 395 5.42 -10.20 -15.17
C ASP A 395 6.91 -10.43 -14.89
N ASP A 396 7.70 -10.75 -15.92
CA ASP A 396 9.15 -10.99 -15.83
C ASP A 396 9.99 -9.72 -16.04
N GLN A 397 9.38 -8.54 -16.03
CA GLN A 397 10.12 -7.28 -16.02
C GLN A 397 10.93 -7.12 -14.74
N GLU A 398 12.04 -6.40 -14.87
CA GLU A 398 12.95 -6.10 -13.77
C GLU A 398 12.30 -5.12 -12.79
N ILE A 399 12.33 -5.45 -11.50
CA ILE A 399 11.90 -4.57 -10.41
C ILE A 399 12.80 -3.33 -10.39
N GLY A 400 12.17 -2.15 -10.38
CA GLY A 400 12.85 -0.86 -10.32
C GLY A 400 13.65 -0.67 -9.02
N GLU A 401 14.64 0.22 -9.07
CA GLU A 401 15.61 0.47 -8.00
C GLU A 401 14.96 0.68 -6.62
N LEU A 402 14.06 1.68 -6.52
CA LEU A 402 13.43 2.05 -5.26
C LEU A 402 12.61 0.91 -4.64
N ALA A 403 11.96 0.09 -5.46
CA ALA A 403 11.20 -1.05 -4.98
C ALA A 403 12.13 -2.18 -4.48
N ALA A 404 13.26 -2.41 -5.16
CA ALA A 404 14.24 -3.42 -4.76
C ALA A 404 14.93 -3.11 -3.42
N GLN A 405 15.03 -1.82 -3.03
CA GLN A 405 15.58 -1.40 -1.74
C GLN A 405 14.90 -2.08 -0.55
N SER A 406 13.58 -2.28 -0.65
CA SER A 406 12.79 -2.90 0.44
C SER A 406 13.26 -4.32 0.78
N PHE A 407 13.65 -5.13 -0.21
CA PHE A 407 14.12 -6.50 0.04
C PHE A 407 15.39 -6.52 0.87
N VAL A 408 16.32 -5.61 0.59
CA VAL A 408 17.60 -5.52 1.29
C VAL A 408 17.39 -4.92 2.68
N ALA A 409 16.63 -3.84 2.81
CA ALA A 409 16.42 -3.18 4.09
C ALA A 409 15.68 -4.09 5.08
N ASP A 410 14.60 -4.76 4.66
CA ASP A 410 13.88 -5.70 5.50
C ASP A 410 14.78 -6.90 5.88
N TYR A 411 15.65 -7.36 4.98
CA TYR A 411 16.60 -8.44 5.28
C TYR A 411 17.67 -8.02 6.31
N LEU A 412 18.22 -6.82 6.17
CA LEU A 412 19.17 -6.27 7.15
C LEU A 412 18.51 -6.02 8.51
N ASP A 413 17.20 -5.75 8.52
CA ASP A 413 16.45 -5.63 9.75
C ASP A 413 16.30 -6.97 10.46
N ASP A 414 15.83 -7.99 9.73
CA ASP A 414 15.75 -9.38 10.19
C ASP A 414 17.11 -9.89 10.71
N LEU A 415 18.20 -9.61 9.98
CA LEU A 415 19.55 -9.97 10.41
C LEU A 415 19.97 -9.25 11.70
N GLY A 416 19.57 -8.00 11.89
CA GLY A 416 19.89 -7.27 13.12
C GLY A 416 19.22 -7.87 14.36
N GLU A 417 18.07 -8.52 14.19
CA GLU A 417 17.37 -9.23 15.27
C GLU A 417 17.91 -10.65 15.50
N GLN A 418 18.27 -11.35 14.43
CA GLN A 418 18.63 -12.77 14.45
C GLN A 418 20.14 -13.01 14.66
N ASP A 419 20.99 -12.18 14.08
CA ASP A 419 22.44 -12.26 14.18
C ASP A 419 22.97 -11.34 15.28
N ARG A 420 23.62 -11.93 16.27
CA ARG A 420 24.13 -11.22 17.44
C ARG A 420 25.26 -10.24 17.11
N GLU A 421 26.11 -10.52 16.13
CA GLU A 421 27.20 -9.63 15.72
C GLU A 421 26.65 -8.43 14.96
N ILE A 422 25.78 -8.65 13.97
CA ILE A 422 25.13 -7.58 13.20
C ILE A 422 24.24 -6.73 14.11
N GLY A 423 23.47 -7.34 15.00
CA GLY A 423 22.66 -6.62 15.98
C GLY A 423 23.50 -5.73 16.90
N ARG A 424 24.63 -6.22 17.41
CA ARG A 424 25.57 -5.43 18.24
C ARG A 424 26.23 -4.29 17.46
N LEU A 425 26.57 -4.54 16.20
CA LEU A 425 27.13 -3.54 15.31
C LEU A 425 26.16 -2.37 15.15
N ARG A 426 24.93 -2.65 14.67
CA ARG A 426 23.90 -1.64 14.47
C ARG A 426 23.55 -0.93 15.77
N SER A 427 23.48 -1.66 16.90
CA SER A 427 23.17 -1.06 18.19
C SER A 427 24.26 -0.07 18.67
N ARG A 428 25.54 -0.33 18.38
CA ARG A 428 26.69 0.47 18.84
C ARG A 428 27.01 1.67 17.98
N ALA A 429 26.61 1.67 16.71
CA ALA A 429 26.81 2.82 15.82
C ALA A 429 26.20 4.09 16.46
N GLU A 430 26.91 5.21 16.40
CA GLU A 430 26.43 6.50 16.92
C GLU A 430 26.11 7.46 15.78
N ARG A 431 26.93 7.42 14.72
CA ARG A 431 26.78 8.22 13.51
C ARG A 431 26.58 7.32 12.30
N VAL A 432 25.43 7.42 11.67
CA VAL A 432 24.99 6.52 10.60
C VAL A 432 24.73 7.32 9.32
N LEU A 433 25.24 6.83 8.20
CA LEU A 433 24.92 7.37 6.87
C LEU A 433 23.94 6.44 6.15
N ILE A 434 22.92 7.00 5.52
CA ILE A 434 22.05 6.30 4.57
C ILE A 434 22.17 7.01 3.23
N ALA A 435 22.85 6.39 2.27
CA ALA A 435 23.11 6.98 0.97
C ALA A 435 22.26 6.29 -0.11
N ASN A 436 21.41 7.08 -0.79
CA ASN A 436 20.53 6.64 -1.88
C ASN A 436 19.55 5.51 -1.48
N GLY A 437 19.17 5.45 -0.20
CA GLY A 437 18.20 4.49 0.36
C GLY A 437 16.80 5.09 0.52
N ASP A 438 16.37 5.93 -0.43
CA ASP A 438 15.22 6.84 -0.27
C ASP A 438 13.89 6.15 0.06
N ALA A 439 13.70 4.90 -0.38
CA ALA A 439 12.48 4.14 -0.13
C ALA A 439 12.46 3.42 1.23
N VAL A 440 13.58 3.41 1.96
CA VAL A 440 13.79 2.56 3.14
C VAL A 440 14.46 3.27 4.33
N ILE A 441 14.55 4.60 4.29
CA ILE A 441 15.20 5.39 5.35
C ILE A 441 14.66 5.02 6.74
N ALA A 442 13.33 4.92 6.91
CA ALA A 442 12.72 4.60 8.19
C ALA A 442 13.06 3.19 8.69
N THR A 443 13.29 2.22 7.81
CA THR A 443 13.75 0.87 8.17
C THR A 443 15.22 0.88 8.61
N CYS A 444 16.04 1.74 8.01
CA CYS A 444 17.46 1.87 8.38
C CYS A 444 17.69 2.66 9.68
N VAL A 445 16.71 3.45 10.14
CA VAL A 445 16.77 4.22 11.39
C VAL A 445 16.29 3.35 12.56
N LEU A 446 17.23 2.96 13.42
CA LEU A 446 16.93 2.22 14.64
C LEU A 446 16.38 3.12 15.74
N PHE A 447 15.21 2.73 16.28
CA PHE A 447 14.45 3.43 17.31
C PHE A 447 14.65 2.85 18.73
N ASP A 448 15.89 2.48 19.09
CA ASP A 448 16.26 1.98 20.42
C ASP A 448 16.97 3.04 21.30
N ARG A 449 17.68 4.00 20.69
CA ARG A 449 18.38 5.10 21.39
C ARG A 449 18.64 6.28 20.44
N PRO A 450 18.91 7.50 20.96
CA PRO A 450 19.29 8.62 20.10
C PRO A 450 20.62 8.35 19.39
N ARG A 451 20.66 8.62 18.08
CA ARG A 451 21.84 8.56 17.20
C ARG A 451 21.74 9.67 16.16
N ASP A 452 22.87 10.03 15.58
CA ASP A 452 22.90 11.02 14.51
C ASP A 452 22.88 10.31 13.15
N TYR A 453 21.89 10.64 12.33
CA TYR A 453 21.69 10.08 11.01
C TYR A 453 21.87 11.16 9.95
N THR A 454 22.73 10.89 8.97
CA THR A 454 22.82 11.68 7.74
C THR A 454 22.22 10.85 6.61
N VAL A 455 21.37 11.45 5.79
CA VAL A 455 20.72 10.80 4.65
C VAL A 455 21.02 11.60 3.39
N HIS A 456 21.60 10.94 2.38
CA HIS A 456 21.76 11.54 1.06
C HIS A 456 20.60 11.12 0.17
N VAL A 457 19.75 12.10 -0.16
CA VAL A 457 18.50 11.93 -0.87
C VAL A 457 18.67 12.13 -2.36
N ARG A 458 18.18 11.17 -3.15
CA ARG A 458 18.09 11.28 -4.62
C ARG A 458 16.65 11.40 -5.09
N SER A 459 15.74 10.63 -4.50
CA SER A 459 14.29 10.65 -4.75
C SER A 459 13.55 11.37 -3.62
N VAL A 460 13.27 12.65 -3.82
CA VAL A 460 12.65 13.53 -2.82
C VAL A 460 11.27 13.02 -2.37
N ALA A 461 10.43 12.54 -3.31
CA ALA A 461 9.08 12.11 -2.97
C ALA A 461 9.06 10.91 -2.01
N TYR A 462 9.98 9.95 -2.20
CA TYR A 462 10.15 8.83 -1.28
C TYR A 462 10.73 9.28 0.05
N ALA A 463 11.77 10.14 0.04
CA ALA A 463 12.34 10.69 1.28
C ALA A 463 11.32 11.47 2.11
N GLN A 464 10.44 12.25 1.47
CA GLN A 464 9.32 12.93 2.13
C GLN A 464 8.42 11.93 2.87
N ARG A 465 8.02 10.84 2.21
CA ARG A 465 7.20 9.80 2.84
C ARG A 465 7.91 9.13 4.01
N GLN A 466 9.21 8.87 3.88
CA GLN A 466 10.00 8.32 4.99
C GLN A 466 10.11 9.30 6.17
N ALA A 467 10.30 10.60 5.92
CA ALA A 467 10.30 11.62 6.96
C ALA A 467 8.97 11.70 7.71
N GLN A 468 7.85 11.61 6.99
CA GLN A 468 6.51 11.55 7.57
C GLN A 468 6.31 10.28 8.43
N GLN A 469 6.84 9.14 7.99
CA GLN A 469 6.80 7.90 8.77
C GLN A 469 7.64 8.01 10.05
N LEU A 470 8.87 8.55 9.97
CA LEU A 470 9.75 8.79 11.11
C LEU A 470 9.12 9.74 12.14
N TRP A 471 8.46 10.79 11.67
CA TRP A 471 7.72 11.71 12.55
C TRP A 471 6.59 10.98 13.27
N THR A 472 5.84 10.12 12.56
CA THR A 472 4.73 9.36 13.16
C THR A 472 5.24 8.42 14.24
N GLN A 473 6.34 7.71 13.99
CA GLN A 473 7.00 6.87 14.99
C GLN A 473 7.45 7.69 16.21
N CYS A 474 8.07 8.87 16.01
CA CYS A 474 8.44 9.77 17.11
C CYS A 474 7.24 10.23 17.92
N ALA A 475 6.12 10.52 17.25
CA ALA A 475 4.91 11.01 17.89
C ALA A 475 4.29 9.94 18.82
N GLU A 476 4.30 8.67 18.40
CA GLU A 476 3.78 7.54 19.16
C GLU A 476 4.56 7.28 20.45
N VAL A 477 5.90 7.45 20.42
CA VAL A 477 6.76 7.25 21.59
C VAL A 477 7.17 8.55 22.30
N HIS A 478 6.67 9.71 21.85
CA HIS A 478 7.01 11.04 22.34
C HIS A 478 8.53 11.36 22.33
N ARG A 479 9.26 10.96 21.27
CA ARG A 479 10.72 11.14 21.13
C ARG A 479 11.12 12.13 20.03
N TRP A 480 10.69 13.38 20.18
CA TRP A 480 11.06 14.46 19.24
C TRP A 480 12.56 14.76 19.22
N ASP A 481 13.25 14.52 20.34
CA ASP A 481 14.71 14.62 20.46
C ASP A 481 15.46 13.68 19.52
N TRP A 482 14.82 12.59 19.08
CA TRP A 482 15.41 11.65 18.12
C TRP A 482 15.25 12.13 16.70
N LEU A 483 14.09 12.69 16.35
CA LEU A 483 13.84 13.24 15.02
C LEU A 483 14.84 14.36 14.68
N GLN A 484 15.17 15.20 15.66
CA GLN A 484 16.12 16.32 15.50
C GLN A 484 17.55 15.87 15.17
N ARG A 485 17.88 14.59 15.36
CA ARG A 485 19.18 14.02 15.04
C ARG A 485 19.22 13.37 13.65
N ILE A 486 18.15 13.49 12.88
CA ILE A 486 18.07 12.99 11.50
C ILE A 486 18.18 14.18 10.56
N ARG A 487 19.15 14.12 9.65
CA ARG A 487 19.43 15.16 8.67
C ARG A 487 19.41 14.56 7.26
N MET A 488 18.50 15.03 6.42
CA MET A 488 18.35 14.67 5.02
C MET A 488 18.89 15.79 4.13
N GLU A 489 19.77 15.43 3.20
CA GLU A 489 20.46 16.35 2.29
C GLU A 489 20.33 15.87 0.85
N ALA A 490 20.17 16.80 -0.09
CA ALA A 490 20.17 16.44 -1.51
C ALA A 490 21.55 15.93 -1.94
N ALA A 491 21.59 14.79 -2.64
CA ALA A 491 22.83 14.14 -3.07
C ALA A 491 23.75 15.09 -3.87
N ASP A 492 23.18 15.90 -4.77
CA ASP A 492 23.90 16.84 -5.63
C ASP A 492 24.61 17.96 -4.84
N THR A 493 24.02 18.41 -3.73
CA THR A 493 24.63 19.45 -2.87
C THR A 493 25.80 18.93 -2.04
N CYS A 494 25.92 17.61 -1.89
CA CYS A 494 26.97 16.96 -1.12
C CYS A 494 28.29 16.84 -1.90
N GLU A 495 28.28 17.05 -3.23
CA GLU A 495 29.49 17.08 -4.06
C GLU A 495 30.29 18.39 -3.92
N ALA A 496 29.68 19.45 -3.38
CA ALA A 496 30.24 20.80 -3.41
C ALA A 496 31.12 21.18 -2.20
N SER A 497 31.16 20.39 -1.11
CA SER A 497 31.98 20.72 0.06
C SER A 497 33.03 19.63 0.37
N PRO A 498 34.28 19.77 -0.10
CA PRO A 498 35.38 18.88 0.25
C PRO A 498 35.86 19.01 1.73
N GLU A 499 35.23 19.87 2.53
CA GLU A 499 35.69 20.22 3.89
C GLU A 499 34.88 19.55 5.04
N SER A 500 33.75 18.90 4.77
CA SER A 500 33.00 18.15 5.80
C SER A 500 33.42 16.67 5.82
N HIS A 501 34.61 16.39 6.37
CA HIS A 501 35.06 15.01 6.62
C HIS A 501 34.32 14.40 7.84
N GLU A 502 32.99 14.31 7.76
CA GLU A 502 32.22 13.56 8.74
C GLU A 502 32.51 12.07 8.52
N LEU A 503 33.13 11.46 9.53
CA LEU A 503 33.34 10.02 9.54
C LEU A 503 32.12 9.33 10.14
N TYR A 504 31.72 8.16 9.66
CA TYR A 504 30.56 7.40 10.12
C TYR A 504 30.96 6.05 10.73
N ASP A 505 30.18 5.58 11.71
CA ASP A 505 30.40 4.27 12.33
C ASP A 505 29.71 3.16 11.52
N LEU A 506 28.58 3.49 10.86
CA LEU A 506 27.81 2.60 9.99
C LEU A 506 27.35 3.33 8.73
N ILE A 507 27.46 2.70 7.57
CA ILE A 507 26.97 3.25 6.29
C ILE A 507 26.06 2.24 5.59
N TYR A 508 24.83 2.64 5.25
CA TYR A 508 24.01 1.95 4.25
C TYR A 508 24.20 2.66 2.92
N GLN A 509 24.78 1.98 1.93
CA GLN A 509 25.09 2.56 0.63
C GLN A 509 24.40 1.77 -0.48
N TRP A 510 23.44 2.41 -1.16
CA TRP A 510 22.86 1.87 -2.39
C TRP A 510 23.53 2.51 -3.61
N LEU A 511 24.15 1.71 -4.48
CA LEU A 511 24.67 2.24 -5.75
C LEU A 511 23.50 2.37 -6.74
N PRO A 512 23.31 3.54 -7.35
CA PRO A 512 22.25 3.70 -8.34
C PRO A 512 22.40 2.78 -9.55
N TYR A 513 21.30 2.30 -10.11
CA TYR A 513 21.33 1.38 -11.25
C TYR A 513 21.97 2.01 -12.49
N ASP A 514 21.80 3.32 -12.69
CA ASP A 514 22.40 4.06 -13.81
C ASP A 514 23.92 4.25 -13.67
N SER A 515 24.49 3.97 -12.49
CA SER A 515 25.93 4.04 -12.25
C SER A 515 26.69 2.75 -12.59
N PHE A 516 25.99 1.63 -12.79
CA PHE A 516 26.63 0.31 -12.91
C PHE A 516 27.58 0.28 -14.11
N ASP A 517 27.18 0.83 -15.26
CA ASP A 517 28.02 0.78 -16.46
C ASP A 517 29.26 1.71 -16.41
N SER A 518 29.40 2.54 -15.37
CA SER A 518 30.52 3.50 -15.22
C SER A 518 31.53 3.06 -14.15
N SER A 519 32.61 2.41 -14.58
CA SER A 519 33.72 2.05 -13.69
C SER A 519 34.35 3.25 -12.98
N ILE A 520 34.39 4.42 -13.63
CA ILE A 520 34.92 5.66 -13.04
C ILE A 520 34.02 6.11 -11.89
N THR A 521 32.71 6.18 -12.13
CA THR A 521 31.74 6.57 -11.10
C THR A 521 31.80 5.62 -9.91
N MET A 522 31.85 4.31 -10.16
CA MET A 522 31.95 3.31 -9.09
C MET A 522 33.22 3.46 -8.25
N LYS A 523 34.38 3.63 -8.88
CA LYS A 523 35.64 3.88 -8.16
C LYS A 523 35.56 5.14 -7.31
N THR A 524 35.01 6.23 -7.85
CA THR A 524 34.81 7.46 -7.08
C THR A 524 33.93 7.24 -5.86
N ILE A 525 32.82 6.51 -6.00
CA ILE A 525 31.92 6.18 -4.88
C ILE A 525 32.66 5.31 -3.84
N MET A 526 33.45 4.32 -4.26
CA MET A 526 34.18 3.44 -3.34
C MET A 526 35.30 4.16 -2.60
N THR A 527 36.06 4.99 -3.30
CA THR A 527 37.05 5.87 -2.67
C THR A 527 36.36 6.78 -1.66
N ARG A 528 35.22 7.38 -1.99
CA ARG A 528 34.44 8.22 -1.06
C ARG A 528 33.97 7.42 0.17
N LEU A 529 33.43 6.21 -0.03
CA LEU A 529 33.03 5.30 1.06
C LEU A 529 34.19 5.05 2.02
N GLY A 530 35.38 4.72 1.49
CA GLY A 530 36.59 4.50 2.29
C GLY A 530 37.04 5.73 3.07
N HIS A 531 36.80 6.94 2.57
CA HIS A 531 37.11 8.18 3.29
C HIS A 531 36.07 8.50 4.37
N MET A 532 34.79 8.20 4.14
CA MET A 532 33.70 8.49 5.07
C MET A 532 33.56 7.46 6.19
N LEU A 533 33.99 6.21 5.99
CA LEU A 533 33.86 5.18 7.02
C LEU A 533 34.95 5.30 8.09
N ARG A 534 34.64 5.29 9.39
CA ARG A 534 35.68 5.28 10.44
C ARG A 534 36.49 3.98 10.41
N ARG A 535 37.72 3.99 10.95
CA ARG A 535 38.46 2.73 11.21
C ARG A 535 37.66 1.85 12.17
N GLY A 536 37.47 0.59 11.82
CA GLY A 536 36.58 -0.35 12.51
C GLY A 536 35.08 -0.10 12.26
N GLY A 537 34.73 0.94 11.52
CA GLY A 537 33.35 1.19 11.06
C GLY A 537 32.98 0.25 9.93
N GLU A 538 31.68 0.05 9.74
CA GLU A 538 31.15 -0.94 8.79
C GLU A 538 30.14 -0.36 7.81
N ALA A 539 29.97 -1.04 6.69
CA ALA A 539 29.05 -0.64 5.64
C ALA A 539 28.28 -1.84 5.07
N PHE A 540 27.00 -1.61 4.79
CA PHE A 540 26.18 -2.46 3.95
C PHE A 540 26.07 -1.78 2.59
N VAL A 541 26.73 -2.36 1.58
CA VAL A 541 26.80 -1.79 0.24
C VAL A 541 26.01 -2.66 -0.72
N VAL A 542 25.10 -2.07 -1.49
CA VAL A 542 24.33 -2.78 -2.51
C VAL A 542 24.73 -2.28 -3.88
N GLY A 543 25.12 -3.20 -4.77
CA GLY A 543 25.57 -2.85 -6.11
C GLY A 543 25.74 -4.08 -7.00
N PRO A 544 26.39 -3.95 -8.17
CA PRO A 544 26.61 -5.06 -9.07
C PRO A 544 27.71 -6.00 -8.53
N VAL A 545 27.64 -7.28 -8.88
CA VAL A 545 28.51 -8.34 -8.31
C VAL A 545 30.02 -8.07 -8.41
N TYR A 546 30.50 -7.45 -9.50
CA TYR A 546 31.92 -7.13 -9.65
C TYR A 546 32.40 -6.01 -8.70
N LEU A 547 31.50 -5.39 -7.94
CA LEU A 547 31.86 -4.43 -6.89
C LEU A 547 32.75 -5.06 -5.81
N GLY A 548 32.61 -6.37 -5.53
CA GLY A 548 33.44 -7.07 -4.55
C GLY A 548 34.94 -6.99 -4.86
N GLU A 549 35.31 -7.06 -6.16
CA GLU A 549 36.70 -6.89 -6.60
C GLU A 549 37.20 -5.48 -6.36
N LEU A 550 36.38 -4.47 -6.67
CA LEU A 550 36.72 -3.06 -6.46
C LEU A 550 36.90 -2.73 -4.98
N LEU A 551 35.99 -3.20 -4.12
CA LEU A 551 36.07 -3.04 -2.67
C LEU A 551 37.39 -3.58 -2.11
N THR A 552 37.85 -4.73 -2.59
CA THR A 552 39.09 -5.37 -2.14
C THR A 552 40.34 -4.63 -2.64
N GLN A 553 40.25 -3.93 -3.77
CA GLN A 553 41.34 -3.15 -4.36
C GLN A 553 41.47 -1.74 -3.76
N GLU A 554 40.51 -1.29 -2.94
CA GLU A 554 40.52 0.06 -2.39
C GLU A 554 41.70 0.28 -1.42
N PRO A 555 42.48 1.37 -1.57
CA PRO A 555 43.62 1.69 -0.71
C PRO A 555 43.26 1.86 0.76
N ALA A 556 41.99 2.18 1.05
CA ALA A 556 41.46 2.39 2.39
C ALA A 556 41.38 1.11 3.25
N ARG A 557 41.78 -0.06 2.71
CA ARG A 557 41.73 -1.38 3.36
C ARG A 557 40.32 -1.76 3.79
N LEU A 558 39.41 -1.76 2.83
CA LEU A 558 38.06 -2.28 3.01
C LEU A 558 38.09 -3.81 2.92
N LEU A 559 37.64 -4.48 3.97
CA LEU A 559 37.51 -5.93 4.04
C LEU A 559 36.05 -6.31 3.80
N VAL A 560 35.78 -7.12 2.77
CA VAL A 560 34.47 -7.74 2.55
C VAL A 560 34.35 -8.96 3.46
N HIS A 561 33.41 -8.94 4.41
CA HIS A 561 33.13 -10.08 5.30
C HIS A 561 32.31 -11.15 4.62
N TRP A 562 31.25 -10.72 3.92
CA TRP A 562 30.36 -11.59 3.17
C TRP A 562 29.65 -10.79 2.08
N GLU A 563 29.13 -11.52 1.10
CA GLU A 563 28.31 -11.02 0.03
C GLU A 563 27.14 -11.97 -0.22
N GLU A 564 25.98 -11.42 -0.56
CA GLU A 564 24.78 -12.19 -0.86
C GLU A 564 24.05 -11.60 -2.06
N SER A 565 23.62 -12.47 -2.99
CA SER A 565 22.79 -12.01 -4.09
C SER A 565 21.43 -11.55 -3.57
N VAL A 566 20.96 -10.38 -4.04
CA VAL A 566 19.61 -9.90 -3.70
C VAL A 566 18.54 -10.89 -4.17
N ALA A 567 18.81 -11.62 -5.25
CA ALA A 567 17.92 -12.66 -5.77
C ALA A 567 17.80 -13.91 -4.88
N SER A 568 18.74 -14.11 -3.94
CA SER A 568 18.71 -15.23 -2.99
C SER A 568 18.23 -14.84 -1.59
N LEU A 569 17.96 -13.56 -1.33
CA LEU A 569 17.53 -13.11 0.00
C LEU A 569 16.17 -13.71 0.38
N PRO A 570 15.97 -14.15 1.64
CA PRO A 570 14.68 -14.68 2.11
C PRO A 570 13.50 -13.72 1.88
N THR A 571 13.73 -12.42 2.00
CA THR A 571 12.73 -11.36 1.76
C THR A 571 12.27 -11.33 0.30
N PHE A 572 13.20 -11.44 -0.66
CA PHE A 572 12.86 -11.53 -2.08
C PHE A 572 12.25 -12.90 -2.44
N LEU A 573 12.73 -13.99 -1.85
CA LEU A 573 12.13 -15.32 -2.05
C LEU A 573 10.67 -15.36 -1.55
N THR A 574 10.38 -14.70 -0.43
CA THR A 574 9.02 -14.52 0.09
C THR A 574 8.18 -13.69 -0.87
N HIS A 575 8.73 -12.60 -1.43
CA HIS A 575 8.04 -11.83 -2.47
C HIS A 575 7.68 -12.69 -3.70
N LYS A 576 8.55 -13.61 -4.10
CA LYS A 576 8.28 -14.54 -5.20
C LYS A 576 7.15 -15.54 -4.92
N THR A 577 6.75 -15.77 -3.67
CA THR A 577 5.54 -16.57 -3.39
C THR A 577 4.28 -15.81 -3.79
N ILE A 578 4.34 -14.47 -3.84
CA ILE A 578 3.26 -13.60 -4.30
C ILE A 578 3.36 -13.40 -5.80
N LEU A 579 4.55 -13.04 -6.31
CA LEU A 579 4.84 -12.77 -7.72
C LEU A 579 5.95 -13.72 -8.24
N PRO A 580 5.61 -14.94 -8.72
CA PRO A 580 6.60 -15.96 -9.06
C PRO A 580 7.58 -15.58 -10.18
N LYS A 581 7.16 -14.67 -11.07
CA LYS A 581 7.94 -14.18 -12.22
C LYS A 581 8.84 -12.99 -11.88
N ALA A 582 8.71 -12.41 -10.70
CA ALA A 582 9.47 -11.24 -10.29
C ALA A 582 10.98 -11.45 -10.45
N ARG A 583 11.67 -10.42 -10.95
CA ARG A 583 13.11 -10.39 -11.16
C ARG A 583 13.71 -9.10 -10.60
N VAL A 584 14.79 -9.24 -9.84
CA VAL A 584 15.64 -8.09 -9.47
C VAL A 584 16.72 -7.86 -10.54
N LYS A 585 17.41 -6.72 -10.44
CA LYS A 585 18.55 -6.38 -11.30
C LYS A 585 19.56 -7.53 -11.34
N THR A 586 19.94 -7.94 -12.54
CA THR A 586 20.88 -9.07 -12.71
C THR A 586 22.23 -8.72 -12.06
N GLY A 587 22.75 -9.62 -11.23
CA GLY A 587 24.01 -9.41 -10.52
C GLY A 587 23.92 -8.44 -9.33
N LEU A 588 22.73 -7.99 -8.93
CA LEU A 588 22.56 -7.16 -7.73
C LEU A 588 22.93 -7.96 -6.48
N THR A 589 23.86 -7.40 -5.70
CA THR A 589 24.52 -8.07 -4.58
C THR A 589 24.63 -7.11 -3.39
N LEU A 590 24.36 -7.62 -2.20
CA LEU A 590 24.57 -6.96 -0.92
C LEU A 590 25.92 -7.41 -0.37
N PHE A 591 26.76 -6.46 0.02
CA PHE A 591 28.08 -6.68 0.62
C PHE A 591 28.11 -6.12 2.04
N HIS A 592 28.70 -6.86 2.97
CA HIS A 592 29.06 -6.35 4.30
C HIS A 592 30.56 -6.09 4.36
N VAL A 593 30.93 -4.85 4.66
CA VAL A 593 32.29 -4.33 4.52
C VAL A 593 32.76 -3.67 5.81
N ARG A 594 33.98 -3.97 6.25
CA ARG A 594 34.66 -3.30 7.38
C ARG A 594 35.83 -2.48 6.89
N ARG A 595 36.03 -1.28 7.46
CA ARG A 595 37.31 -0.58 7.32
C ARG A 595 38.31 -1.07 8.38
N LEU A 596 39.49 -1.50 7.93
CA LEU A 596 40.57 -1.97 8.82
C LEU A 596 41.31 -0.85 9.58
#